data_AF-X1EPL9-F1
#
_entry.id   AF-X1EPL9-F1
#
_cell.length_a   1.000
_cell.length_b   1.000
_cell.length_c   1.000
_cell.angle_alpha   90.00
_cell.angle_beta   90.00
_cell.angle_gamma   90.00
#
_symmetry.space_group_name_H-M   'P 1'
#
loop_
_entity.id
_entity.type
_entity.pdbx_description
1 polymer ?
#
loop_
_entity_poly.entity_id
_entity_poly.type
_entity_poly.pdbx_seq_one_letter_code
_entity_poly.pdbx_strand_id
1 'polypeptide(L)'
;RDNIMELRKKILATHIGSRPVVFFVTQINLRHDIHHCYPNPLNTVHMPRFYSYFNGMKFQRLGGYDGIRLPLEYKGITLKPYYWFHCHFKADMDHFLRSGLSTWEKLHNFQEFPSLESYMLHIAKTKYGTNDLKVACKIYMEKTFFPKLEEYDPKKYIPYSSHVLKNFK
;
A
#
# COMPACT_ATOMS: atom_id res chain seq x y z
N ARG A 1 26.36 3.17 -2.67
CA ARG A 1 26.02 3.70 -4.00
C ARG A 1 24.64 4.29 -3.90
N ASP A 2 24.48 5.58 -4.19
CA ASP A 2 23.19 6.27 -4.04
C ASP A 2 22.23 5.80 -5.12
N ASN A 3 21.45 4.77 -4.78
CA ASN A 3 20.50 4.11 -5.67
C ASN A 3 19.54 5.12 -6.34
N ILE A 4 19.25 6.23 -5.67
CA ILE A 4 18.42 7.32 -6.19
C ILE A 4 19.07 8.10 -7.34
N MET A 5 20.39 8.29 -7.33
CA MET A 5 21.09 9.03 -8.38
C MET A 5 21.18 8.20 -9.68
N GLU A 6 21.40 6.90 -9.55
CA GLU A 6 21.31 5.97 -10.68
C GLU A 6 19.89 5.88 -11.24
N LEU A 7 18.88 5.87 -10.37
CA LEU A 7 17.48 5.95 -10.79
C LEU A 7 17.21 7.23 -11.58
N ARG A 8 17.64 8.38 -11.07
CA ARG A 8 17.53 9.67 -11.75
C ARG A 8 18.20 9.64 -13.12
N LYS A 9 19.45 9.16 -13.20
CA LYS A 9 20.19 9.05 -14.46
C LYS A 9 19.45 8.18 -15.47
N LYS A 10 18.90 7.04 -15.04
CA LYS A 10 18.12 6.13 -15.89
C LYS A 10 16.83 6.77 -16.41
N ILE A 11 16.10 7.48 -15.55
CA ILE A 11 14.88 8.21 -15.95
C ILE A 11 15.23 9.30 -16.98
N LEU A 12 16.24 10.13 -16.71
CA LEU A 12 16.63 11.24 -17.58
C LEU A 12 17.22 10.78 -18.92
N ALA A 13 17.90 9.64 -18.96
CA ALA A 13 18.43 9.06 -20.21
C ALA A 13 17.36 8.34 -21.05
N THR A 14 16.13 8.18 -20.53
CA THR A 14 15.07 7.49 -21.26
C THR A 14 14.51 8.40 -22.35
N HIS A 15 14.68 8.02 -23.62
CA HIS A 15 14.08 8.72 -24.74
C HIS A 15 12.55 8.65 -24.67
N ILE A 16 11.91 9.83 -24.61
CA ILE A 16 10.44 9.98 -24.64
C ILE A 16 10.04 10.12 -26.11
N GLY A 17 9.45 9.07 -26.67
CA GLY A 17 8.91 9.10 -28.03
C GLY A 17 7.51 9.71 -28.09
N SER A 18 6.71 9.30 -29.07
CA SER A 18 5.32 9.76 -29.24
C SER A 18 4.34 9.21 -28.18
N ARG A 19 4.75 8.19 -27.41
CA ARG A 19 3.92 7.58 -26.35
C ARG A 19 4.38 8.04 -24.97
N PRO A 20 3.46 8.32 -24.04
CA PRO A 20 3.82 8.58 -22.65
C PRO A 20 4.55 7.38 -22.05
N VAL A 21 5.58 7.66 -21.27
CA VAL A 21 6.37 6.68 -20.52
C VAL A 21 5.92 6.70 -19.06
N VAL A 22 5.68 5.51 -18.51
CA VAL A 22 5.33 5.32 -17.10
C VAL A 22 6.37 4.45 -16.45
N PHE A 23 7.09 5.00 -15.48
CA PHE A 23 8.06 4.26 -14.70
C PHE A 23 7.40 3.68 -13.45
N PHE A 24 7.34 2.36 -13.36
CA PHE A 24 6.86 1.64 -12.18
C PHE A 24 8.02 1.41 -11.23
N VAL A 25 8.02 2.11 -10.10
CA VAL A 25 9.05 1.97 -9.09
C VAL A 25 8.74 0.74 -8.25
N THR A 26 9.62 -0.27 -8.29
CA THR A 26 9.47 -1.42 -7.40
C THR A 26 9.70 -0.99 -5.95
N GLN A 27 8.84 -1.48 -5.07
CA GLN A 27 8.85 -1.14 -3.65
C GLN A 27 8.77 -2.36 -2.75
N ILE A 28 9.27 -2.21 -1.53
CA ILE A 28 9.07 -3.15 -0.44
C ILE A 28 7.94 -2.58 0.44
N ASN A 29 6.93 -3.40 0.73
CA ASN A 29 5.85 -3.01 1.64
C ASN A 29 6.17 -3.54 3.03
N LEU A 30 6.46 -2.63 3.95
CA LEU A 30 6.67 -2.94 5.37
C LEU A 30 5.36 -2.73 6.10
N ARG A 31 4.96 -3.70 6.90
CA ARG A 31 3.73 -3.71 7.67
C ARG A 31 4.02 -4.10 9.10
N HIS A 32 3.31 -3.49 10.05
CA HIS A 32 3.54 -3.73 11.47
C HIS A 32 5.03 -3.50 11.81
N ASP A 33 5.57 -4.23 12.77
CA ASP A 33 7.00 -4.32 13.11
C ASP A 33 7.81 -4.96 11.97
N ILE A 34 7.86 -4.29 10.81
CA ILE A 34 8.67 -4.58 9.61
C ILE A 34 8.41 -5.87 8.82
N HIS A 35 7.26 -6.50 9.01
CA HIS A 35 6.91 -7.66 8.21
C HIS A 35 6.56 -7.28 6.76
N HIS A 36 6.71 -8.24 5.85
CA HIS A 36 6.41 -8.07 4.44
C HIS A 36 5.02 -8.62 4.16
N CYS A 37 4.21 -7.90 3.39
CA CYS A 37 2.79 -8.26 3.30
C CYS A 37 2.43 -9.36 2.29
N TYR A 38 3.28 -9.70 1.31
CA TYR A 38 3.05 -10.77 0.33
C TYR A 38 4.35 -11.12 -0.44
N PRO A 39 4.52 -12.39 -0.88
CA PRO A 39 5.62 -12.81 -1.76
C PRO A 39 5.46 -12.33 -3.21
N ASN A 40 4.29 -11.79 -3.59
CA ASN A 40 4.01 -11.35 -4.95
C ASN A 40 4.02 -9.80 -5.05
N PRO A 41 5.09 -9.19 -5.58
CA PRO A 41 5.24 -7.73 -5.67
C PRO A 41 4.31 -7.07 -6.68
N LEU A 42 3.55 -7.84 -7.48
CA LEU A 42 2.80 -7.32 -8.63
C LEU A 42 1.43 -6.71 -8.29
N ASN A 43 0.89 -6.94 -7.08
CA ASN A 43 -0.48 -6.52 -6.72
C ASN A 43 -0.57 -5.41 -5.68
N THR A 44 0.51 -4.66 -5.41
CA THR A 44 0.40 -3.53 -4.48
C THR A 44 -0.22 -2.33 -5.20
N VAL A 45 -1.47 -2.02 -4.84
CA VAL A 45 -2.32 -0.94 -5.38
C VAL A 45 -1.67 0.46 -5.32
N HIS A 46 -0.56 0.61 -4.59
CA HIS A 46 0.15 1.86 -4.36
C HIS A 46 1.62 1.79 -4.78
N MET A 47 1.92 1.31 -5.99
CA MET A 47 3.29 1.47 -6.52
C MET A 47 3.54 2.94 -6.88
N PRO A 48 4.62 3.57 -6.40
CA PRO A 48 5.05 4.87 -6.89
C PRO A 48 5.29 4.80 -8.39
N ARG A 49 4.80 5.80 -9.10
CA ARG A 49 4.91 5.91 -10.55
C ARG A 49 5.43 7.28 -10.91
N PHE A 50 6.41 7.32 -11.80
CA PHE A 50 6.80 8.55 -12.46
C PHE A 50 6.22 8.55 -13.87
N TYR A 51 5.60 9.67 -14.24
CA TYR A 51 4.96 9.84 -15.52
C TYR A 51 5.78 10.84 -16.33
N SER A 52 6.09 10.52 -17.58
CA SER A 52 6.50 11.56 -18.52
C SER A 52 5.30 12.45 -18.81
N TYR A 53 5.51 13.76 -18.91
CA TYR A 53 4.46 14.67 -19.33
C TYR A 53 3.89 14.26 -20.70
N PHE A 54 2.57 14.39 -20.85
CA PHE A 54 1.85 14.20 -22.10
C PHE A 54 0.63 15.13 -22.15
N ASN A 55 0.39 15.77 -23.29
CA ASN A 55 -0.63 16.80 -23.44
C ASN A 55 -2.07 16.30 -23.20
N GLY A 56 -2.32 14.99 -23.33
CA GLY A 56 -3.63 14.40 -23.06
C GLY A 56 -3.85 13.96 -21.60
N MET A 57 -2.91 14.19 -20.70
CA MET A 57 -3.12 13.90 -19.27
C MET A 57 -4.10 14.90 -18.66
N LYS A 58 -5.20 14.38 -18.12
CA LYS A 58 -6.21 15.17 -17.41
C LYS A 58 -6.48 14.56 -16.05
N PHE A 59 -6.64 15.42 -15.04
CA PHE A 59 -7.17 14.99 -13.75
C PHE A 59 -8.63 14.58 -13.93
N GLN A 60 -8.99 13.46 -13.31
CA GLN A 60 -10.33 12.94 -13.29
C GLN A 60 -10.61 12.28 -11.93
N ARG A 61 -11.88 12.25 -11.56
CA ARG A 61 -12.32 11.56 -10.36
C ARG A 61 -12.22 10.05 -10.56
N LEU A 62 -11.40 9.38 -9.74
CA LEU A 62 -11.20 7.94 -9.72
C LEU A 62 -11.76 7.35 -8.42
N GLY A 63 -13.08 7.28 -8.32
CA GLY A 63 -13.77 6.91 -7.08
C GLY A 63 -13.63 8.00 -6.02
N GLY A 64 -12.89 7.72 -4.94
CA GLY A 64 -12.73 8.62 -3.79
C GLY A 64 -11.60 9.66 -3.90
N TYR A 65 -10.82 9.64 -4.98
CA TYR A 65 -9.65 10.53 -5.15
C TYR A 65 -9.56 11.08 -6.58
N ASP A 66 -8.84 12.18 -6.74
CA ASP A 66 -8.53 12.74 -8.07
C ASP A 66 -7.20 12.16 -8.55
N GLY A 67 -7.18 11.68 -9.78
CA GLY A 67 -5.98 11.08 -10.36
C GLY A 67 -5.94 11.24 -11.87
N ILE A 68 -4.87 10.78 -12.49
CA ILE A 68 -4.68 10.84 -13.95
C ILE A 68 -5.05 9.47 -14.52
N ARG A 69 -5.98 9.43 -15.49
CA ARG A 69 -6.16 8.20 -16.28
C ARG A 69 -4.94 8.01 -17.15
N LEU A 70 -4.30 6.85 -17.04
CA LEU A 70 -3.35 6.46 -18.06
C LEU A 70 -4.10 6.21 -19.38
N PRO A 71 -3.63 6.76 -20.52
CA PRO A 71 -4.12 6.32 -21.82
C PRO A 71 -3.83 4.83 -21.98
N LEU A 72 -4.66 4.10 -22.74
CA LEU A 72 -4.45 2.66 -22.96
C LEU A 72 -3.08 2.35 -23.57
N GLU A 73 -2.55 3.30 -24.36
CA GLU A 73 -1.26 3.19 -25.02
C GLU A 73 -0.19 4.01 -24.29
N TYR A 74 0.53 3.36 -23.38
CA TYR A 74 1.72 3.91 -22.74
C TYR A 74 2.88 2.91 -22.79
N LYS A 75 4.11 3.42 -22.72
CA LYS A 75 5.31 2.59 -22.54
C LYS A 75 5.58 2.42 -21.05
N GLY A 76 5.24 1.25 -20.51
CA GLY A 76 5.55 0.89 -19.12
C GLY A 76 7.00 0.45 -18.96
N ILE A 77 7.71 1.00 -17.98
CA ILE A 77 9.07 0.60 -17.62
C ILE A 77 9.11 0.27 -16.14
N THR A 78 9.30 -1.00 -15.79
CA THR A 78 9.51 -1.41 -14.40
C THR A 78 10.96 -1.18 -13.98
N LEU A 79 11.14 -0.41 -12.93
CA LEU A 79 12.45 -0.08 -12.37
C LEU A 79 12.82 -1.11 -11.29
N LYS A 80 13.89 -1.86 -11.55
CA LYS A 80 14.55 -2.76 -10.60
C LYS A 80 15.98 -2.26 -10.34
N PRO A 81 16.57 -2.50 -9.15
CA PRO A 81 16.02 -3.22 -7.98
C PRO A 81 15.01 -2.35 -7.19
N TYR A 82 14.60 -2.75 -5.98
CA TYR A 82 13.68 -1.95 -5.15
C TYR A 82 14.29 -0.57 -4.81
N TYR A 83 13.51 0.50 -5.02
CA TYR A 83 13.94 1.89 -4.77
C TYR A 83 13.14 2.58 -3.66
N TRP A 84 12.08 1.95 -3.17
CA TRP A 84 11.11 2.58 -2.28
C TRP A 84 10.66 1.63 -1.18
N PHE A 85 10.39 2.17 0.00
CA PHE A 85 9.73 1.49 1.10
C PHE A 85 8.37 2.12 1.32
N HIS A 86 7.32 1.30 1.31
CA HIS A 86 5.99 1.73 1.71
C HIS A 86 5.71 1.17 3.10
N CYS A 87 5.72 2.06 4.09
CA CYS A 87 5.62 1.69 5.49
C CYS A 87 4.19 1.84 6.00
N HIS A 88 3.65 0.77 6.57
CA HIS A 88 2.38 0.69 7.27
C HIS A 88 2.63 0.33 8.73
N PHE A 89 3.16 1.30 9.47
CA PHE A 89 3.41 1.20 10.91
C PHE A 89 2.25 1.89 11.63
N LYS A 90 1.26 1.11 12.04
CA LYS A 90 0.04 1.60 12.70
C LYS A 90 -0.32 0.64 13.81
N ALA A 91 -1.08 1.10 14.79
CA ALA A 91 -1.58 0.23 15.84
C ALA A 91 -2.55 -0.82 15.27
N ASP A 92 -2.66 -1.97 15.94
CA ASP A 92 -3.59 -3.04 15.56
C ASP A 92 -5.03 -2.54 15.40
N MET A 93 -5.45 -1.63 16.30
CA MET A 93 -6.77 -1.03 16.23
C MET A 93 -6.97 -0.22 14.95
N ASP A 94 -5.95 0.52 14.49
CA ASP A 94 -6.04 1.27 13.23
C ASP A 94 -6.16 0.34 12.03
N HIS A 95 -5.43 -0.79 12.04
CA HIS A 95 -5.56 -1.82 11.01
C HIS A 95 -6.96 -2.42 10.99
N PHE A 96 -7.51 -2.71 12.17
CA PHE A 96 -8.85 -3.24 12.33
C PHE A 96 -9.92 -2.24 11.84
N LEU A 97 -9.91 -0.99 12.32
CA LEU A 97 -10.85 0.04 11.89
C LEU A 97 -10.75 0.31 10.38
N ARG A 98 -9.52 0.43 9.84
CA ARG A 98 -9.28 0.64 8.41
C ARG A 98 -9.84 -0.50 7.55
N SER A 99 -9.95 -1.72 8.08
CA SER A 99 -10.52 -2.85 7.36
C SER A 99 -12.01 -2.69 7.02
N GLY A 100 -12.75 -1.89 7.79
CA GLY A 100 -14.17 -1.59 7.55
C GLY A 100 -14.43 -0.26 6.84
N LEU A 101 -13.48 0.69 6.88
CA LEU A 101 -13.66 2.06 6.42
C LEU A 101 -14.26 2.18 5.01
N SER A 102 -13.70 1.48 4.02
CA SER A 102 -14.22 1.57 2.64
C SER A 102 -15.63 1.00 2.47
N THR A 103 -16.02 0.04 3.31
CA THR A 103 -17.37 -0.55 3.26
C THR A 103 -18.35 0.38 3.95
N TRP A 104 -17.99 0.90 5.12
CA TRP A 104 -18.77 1.90 5.84
C TRP A 104 -19.06 3.14 4.99
N GLU A 105 -18.04 3.72 4.35
CA GLU A 105 -18.19 4.85 3.43
C GLU A 105 -19.13 4.54 2.27
N LYS A 106 -19.07 3.32 1.70
CA LYS A 106 -19.92 2.93 0.57
C LYS A 106 -21.37 2.66 0.95
N LEU A 107 -21.63 2.18 2.15
CA LEU A 107 -22.99 1.90 2.61
C LEU A 107 -23.81 3.18 2.76
N HIS A 108 -23.17 4.32 3.06
CA HIS A 108 -23.82 5.63 3.29
C HIS A 108 -24.98 5.60 4.31
N ASN A 109 -25.07 4.54 5.14
CA ASN A 109 -26.08 4.39 6.17
C ASN A 109 -25.60 5.02 7.48
N PHE A 110 -25.39 6.34 7.44
CA PHE A 110 -24.88 7.10 8.59
C PHE A 110 -25.93 7.30 9.69
N GLN A 111 -27.20 7.01 9.40
CA GLN A 111 -28.25 7.00 10.43
C GLN A 111 -28.07 5.81 11.38
N GLU A 112 -27.82 4.61 10.84
CA GLU A 112 -27.57 3.41 11.65
C GLU A 112 -26.13 3.34 12.17
N PHE A 113 -25.17 3.75 11.33
CA PHE A 113 -23.74 3.73 11.65
C PHE A 113 -23.14 5.14 11.54
N PRO A 114 -23.39 6.02 12.54
CA PRO A 114 -22.94 7.41 12.50
C PRO A 114 -21.42 7.57 12.53
N SER A 115 -20.67 6.55 12.96
CA SER A 115 -19.21 6.56 12.98
C SER A 115 -18.64 5.22 12.50
N LEU A 116 -17.35 5.22 12.17
CA LEU A 116 -16.65 3.99 11.81
C LEU A 116 -16.65 3.00 12.98
N GLU A 117 -16.51 3.48 14.21
CA GLU A 117 -16.51 2.65 15.42
C GLU A 117 -17.85 1.97 15.64
N SER A 118 -18.98 2.65 15.42
CA SER A 118 -20.30 2.02 15.56
C SER A 118 -20.54 0.94 14.50
N TYR A 119 -20.08 1.19 13.27
CA TYR A 119 -20.04 0.17 12.23
C TYR A 119 -19.15 -1.03 12.61
N MET A 120 -17.94 -0.74 13.08
CA MET A 120 -16.99 -1.79 13.46
C MET A 120 -17.45 -2.57 14.70
N LEU A 121 -18.26 -1.98 15.58
CA LEU A 121 -18.91 -2.67 16.69
C LEU A 121 -20.00 -3.63 16.19
N HIS A 122 -20.77 -3.21 15.18
CA HIS A 122 -21.69 -4.13 14.50
C HIS A 122 -20.93 -5.30 13.87
N ILE A 123 -19.80 -5.05 13.20
CA ILE A 123 -18.93 -6.10 12.65
C ILE A 123 -18.34 -6.98 13.75
N ALA A 124 -17.94 -6.41 14.89
CA ALA A 124 -17.48 -7.16 16.07
C ALA A 124 -18.52 -8.20 16.48
N LYS A 125 -19.79 -7.78 16.59
CA LYS A 125 -20.90 -8.65 16.99
C LYS A 125 -21.22 -9.71 15.94
N THR A 126 -21.39 -9.32 14.68
CA THR A 126 -21.89 -10.21 13.63
C THR A 126 -20.83 -11.15 13.06
N LYS A 127 -19.56 -10.69 12.96
CA LYS A 127 -18.47 -11.46 12.36
C LYS A 127 -17.59 -12.15 13.39
N TYR A 128 -17.33 -11.51 14.53
CA TYR A 128 -16.38 -12.00 15.54
C TYR A 128 -17.06 -12.47 16.83
N GLY A 129 -18.40 -12.35 16.93
CA GLY A 129 -19.18 -12.86 18.06
C GLY A 129 -18.92 -12.12 19.38
N THR A 130 -18.47 -10.87 19.34
CA THR A 130 -18.12 -10.09 20.53
C THR A 130 -18.64 -8.65 20.46
N ASN A 131 -18.94 -8.06 21.62
CA ASN A 131 -19.27 -6.63 21.72
C ASN A 131 -18.05 -5.78 22.16
N ASP A 132 -16.86 -6.37 22.25
CA ASP A 132 -15.63 -5.67 22.58
C ASP A 132 -14.75 -5.52 21.34
N LEU A 133 -14.53 -4.27 20.92
CA LEU A 133 -13.69 -3.92 19.77
C LEU A 133 -12.24 -4.42 19.94
N LYS A 134 -11.70 -4.45 21.16
CA LYS A 134 -10.34 -4.95 21.41
C LYS A 134 -10.26 -6.45 21.17
N VAL A 135 -11.28 -7.20 21.61
CA VAL A 135 -11.37 -8.64 21.35
C VAL A 135 -11.52 -8.91 19.85
N ALA A 136 -12.41 -8.17 19.17
CA ALA A 136 -12.58 -8.28 17.72
C ALA A 136 -11.30 -7.92 16.94
N CYS A 137 -10.61 -6.87 17.36
CA CYS A 137 -9.32 -6.45 16.81
C CYS A 137 -8.28 -7.58 16.94
N LYS A 138 -8.12 -8.16 18.13
CA LYS A 138 -7.20 -9.30 18.35
C LYS A 138 -7.52 -10.47 17.41
N ILE A 139 -8.80 -10.87 17.32
CA ILE A 139 -9.24 -11.96 16.42
C ILE A 139 -8.94 -11.60 14.96
N TYR A 140 -9.20 -10.36 14.54
CA TYR A 140 -8.90 -9.90 13.18
C TYR A 140 -7.39 -9.98 12.89
N MET A 141 -6.56 -9.50 13.81
CA MET A 141 -5.11 -9.50 13.63
C MET A 141 -4.59 -10.94 13.48
N GLU A 142 -4.96 -11.83 14.39
CA GLU A 142 -4.55 -13.24 14.40
C GLU A 142 -5.05 -14.03 13.19
N LYS A 143 -6.32 -13.85 12.80
CA LYS A 143 -6.94 -14.70 11.76
C LYS A 143 -6.83 -14.12 10.36
N THR A 144 -6.62 -12.81 10.22
CA THR A 144 -6.70 -12.12 8.92
C THR A 144 -5.44 -11.34 8.57
N PHE A 145 -4.85 -10.61 9.52
CA PHE A 145 -3.74 -9.70 9.22
C PHE A 145 -2.38 -10.41 9.29
N PHE A 146 -2.01 -10.97 10.44
CA PHE A 146 -0.73 -11.64 10.66
C PHE A 146 -0.47 -12.83 9.73
N PRO A 147 -1.46 -13.67 9.33
CA PRO A 147 -1.22 -14.75 8.38
C PRO A 147 -0.77 -14.30 6.99
N LYS A 148 -0.87 -13.00 6.68
CA LYS A 148 -0.39 -12.41 5.42
C LYS A 148 1.01 -11.85 5.55
N LEU A 149 1.56 -11.82 6.75
CA LEU A 149 2.87 -11.25 7.02
C LEU A 149 3.96 -12.32 6.85
N GLU A 150 4.98 -11.99 6.06
CA GLU A 150 6.22 -12.74 5.92
C GLU A 150 7.32 -12.02 6.70
N GLU A 151 8.13 -12.77 7.44
CA GLU A 151 9.33 -12.23 8.05
C GLU A 151 10.34 -11.77 7.00
N TYR A 152 11.18 -10.81 7.40
CA TYR A 152 12.26 -10.32 6.53
C TYR A 152 13.32 -11.39 6.30
N ASP A 153 13.53 -11.78 5.05
CA ASP A 153 14.61 -12.65 4.62
C ASP A 153 15.68 -11.88 3.82
N PRO A 154 16.92 -11.70 4.34
CA PRO A 154 17.99 -11.01 3.63
C PRO A 154 18.51 -11.74 2.38
N LYS A 155 18.15 -13.02 2.18
CA LYS A 155 18.43 -13.75 0.92
C LYS A 155 17.42 -13.42 -0.17
N LYS A 156 16.19 -13.05 0.20
CA LYS A 156 15.08 -12.73 -0.72
C LYS A 156 14.98 -11.22 -1.02
N TYR A 157 15.37 -10.37 -0.07
CA TYR A 157 15.18 -8.92 -0.13
C TYR A 157 16.49 -8.15 0.00
N ILE A 158 16.49 -6.87 -0.39
CA ILE A 158 17.66 -6.00 -0.24
C ILE A 158 18.01 -5.88 1.25
N PRO A 159 19.30 -5.99 1.62
CA PRO A 159 19.78 -5.72 2.98
C PRO A 159 19.29 -4.37 3.50
N TYR A 160 18.63 -4.37 4.65
CA TYR A 160 18.29 -3.11 5.33
C TYR A 160 19.54 -2.43 5.87
N SER A 161 19.44 -1.13 6.08
CA SER A 161 20.52 -0.40 6.73
C SER A 161 20.74 -0.94 8.14
N SER A 162 21.99 -0.91 8.61
CA SER A 162 22.33 -1.34 9.97
C SER A 162 21.53 -0.59 11.06
N HIS A 163 21.10 0.65 10.78
CA HIS A 163 20.25 1.44 11.67
C HIS A 163 18.84 0.85 11.79
N VAL A 164 18.28 0.41 10.67
CA VAL A 164 16.98 -0.27 10.64
C VAL A 164 17.10 -1.61 11.36
N LEU A 165 18.16 -2.38 11.08
CA LEU A 165 18.42 -3.68 11.72
C LEU A 165 18.64 -3.63 13.23
N LYS A 166 19.21 -2.54 13.77
CA LYS A 166 19.51 -2.38 15.21
C LYS A 166 18.27 -2.19 16.08
N ASN A 167 17.19 -1.67 15.52
CA ASN A 167 15.95 -1.39 16.25
C ASN A 167 14.96 -2.57 16.19
N PHE A 168 15.43 -3.77 15.83
CA PHE A 168 14.63 -4.98 15.62
C PHE A 168 14.77 -6.02 16.74
N LYS A 169 14.81 -5.57 17.99
CA LYS A 169 14.79 -6.47 19.15
C LYS A 169 13.49 -6.30 19.92
#